data_AF-C7Q9L2-F1
#
_entry.id   AF-C7Q9L2-F1
#
_cell.length_a   1.000
_cell.length_b   1.000
_cell.length_c   1.000
_cell.angle_alpha   90.00
_cell.angle_beta   90.00
_cell.angle_gamma   90.00
#
_symmetry.space_group_name_H-M   'P 1'
#
loop_
_entity.id
_entity.type
_entity.pdbx_description
1 polymer ?
#
loop_
_entity_poly.entity_id
_entity_poly.type
_entity_poly.pdbx_seq_one_letter_code
_entity_poly.pdbx_strand_id
1 'polypeptide(L)'
;MNERTFRVMVRGSFDALTEDQRTALLADAAEHDVLNAAFTAEGHLTYDLAMRPFFTFRYLEHGEREEDIAAAGESARTKAEQWLDERGYGYKGLKVSAEDMALMPLAKRQRKAQAAG
;
A
#
# COMPACT_ATOMS: atom_id res chain seq x y z
N MET A 1 7.07 -8.38 -24.31
CA MET A 1 6.06 -7.52 -23.66
C MET A 1 6.77 -6.82 -22.52
N ASN A 2 6.77 -5.49 -22.47
CA ASN A 2 7.58 -4.74 -21.52
C ASN A 2 6.76 -4.49 -20.26
N GLU A 3 6.72 -5.48 -19.36
CA GLU A 3 5.99 -5.37 -18.10
C GLU A 3 6.73 -4.42 -17.16
N ARG A 4 6.06 -3.35 -16.75
CA ARG A 4 6.50 -2.42 -15.71
C ARG A 4 5.81 -2.75 -14.40
N THR A 5 6.56 -2.61 -13.32
CA THR A 5 6.05 -2.82 -11.96
C THR A 5 6.01 -1.49 -11.23
N PHE A 6 4.82 -1.14 -10.73
CA PHE A 6 4.60 0.05 -9.94
C PHE A 6 4.42 -0.33 -8.47
N ARG A 7 5.17 0.32 -7.60
CA ARG A 7 4.90 0.28 -6.15
C ARG A 7 4.06 1.46 -5.78
N VAL A 8 2.86 1.21 -5.29
CA VAL A 8 1.91 2.26 -4.91
C VAL A 8 1.67 2.23 -3.42
N MET A 9 1.77 3.39 -2.78
CA MET A 9 1.48 3.59 -1.38
C MET A 9 0.30 4.54 -1.23
N VAL A 10 -0.73 4.11 -0.50
CA VAL A 10 -1.87 4.95 -0.12
C VAL A 10 -1.80 5.17 1.39
N ARG A 11 -1.57 6.43 1.78
CA ARG A 11 -1.41 6.82 3.18
C ARG A 11 -2.59 7.66 3.61
N GLY A 12 -3.05 7.46 4.85
CA GLY A 12 -4.13 8.24 5.42
C GLY A 12 -4.13 8.16 6.94
N SER A 13 -5.16 8.75 7.54
CA SER A 13 -5.45 8.57 8.96
C SER A 13 -6.86 8.05 9.12
N PHE A 14 -7.06 7.12 10.04
CA PHE A 14 -8.38 6.81 10.56
C PHE A 14 -8.98 8.05 11.21
N ASP A 15 -10.28 8.24 11.05
CA ASP A 15 -11.03 9.37 11.57
C ASP A 15 -12.25 8.86 12.36
N ALA A 16 -12.46 9.44 13.53
CA ALA A 16 -13.62 9.15 14.39
C ALA A 16 -13.92 7.66 14.64
N LEU A 17 -12.89 6.83 14.87
CA LEU A 17 -13.06 5.41 15.18
C LEU A 17 -13.94 5.20 16.41
N THR A 18 -14.95 4.33 16.30
CA THR A 18 -15.70 3.84 17.45
C THR A 18 -14.87 2.86 18.29
N GLU A 19 -15.31 2.56 19.52
CA GLU A 19 -14.63 1.60 20.38
C GLU A 19 -14.61 0.18 19.77
N ASP A 20 -15.71 -0.24 19.14
CA ASP A 20 -15.81 -1.51 18.41
C ASP A 20 -14.83 -1.56 17.24
N GLN A 21 -14.76 -0.49 16.44
CA GLN A 21 -13.86 -0.39 15.29
C GLN A 21 -12.40 -0.43 15.73
N ARG A 22 -12.07 0.27 16.82
CA ARG A 22 -10.74 0.25 17.41
C ARG A 22 -10.39 -1.15 17.92
N THR A 23 -11.33 -1.84 18.54
CA THR A 23 -11.14 -3.22 19.03
C THR A 23 -10.87 -4.18 17.88
N ALA A 24 -11.63 -4.07 16.79
CA ALA A 24 -11.42 -4.88 15.59
C ALA A 24 -10.03 -4.66 14.99
N LEU A 25 -9.62 -3.41 14.79
CA LEU A 25 -8.28 -3.10 14.28
C LEU A 25 -7.18 -3.58 15.24
N LEU A 26 -7.39 -3.52 16.56
CA LEU A 26 -6.40 -4.03 17.50
C LEU A 26 -6.28 -5.56 17.46
N ALA A 27 -7.36 -6.28 17.17
CA ALA A 27 -7.33 -7.73 17.01
C ALA A 27 -6.51 -8.15 15.78
N ASP A 28 -6.62 -7.40 14.68
CA ASP A 28 -5.91 -7.67 13.42
C ASP A 28 -4.53 -7.00 13.35
N ALA A 29 -4.09 -6.30 14.40
CA ALA A 29 -2.89 -5.46 14.36
C ALA A 29 -1.60 -6.26 14.09
N ALA A 30 -1.53 -7.52 14.53
CA ALA A 30 -0.37 -8.37 14.30
C ALA A 30 -0.16 -8.71 12.81
N GLU A 31 -1.25 -8.85 12.05
CA GLU A 31 -1.21 -9.07 10.60
C GLU A 31 -0.83 -7.80 9.83
N HIS A 32 -1.12 -6.64 10.42
CA HIS A 32 -0.86 -5.31 9.86
C HIS A 32 0.38 -4.63 10.46
N ASP A 33 1.29 -5.41 11.04
CA ASP A 33 2.52 -4.88 11.62
C ASP A 33 3.44 -4.30 10.54
N VAL A 34 4.01 -3.13 10.81
CA VAL A 34 4.98 -2.44 9.94
C VAL A 34 6.21 -3.31 9.66
N LEU A 35 6.58 -4.21 10.57
CA LEU A 35 7.69 -5.16 10.38
C LEU A 35 7.41 -6.19 9.26
N ASN A 36 6.14 -6.44 8.95
CA ASN A 36 5.70 -7.37 7.90
C ASN A 36 5.35 -6.65 6.58
N ALA A 37 5.59 -5.34 6.51
CA ALA A 37 5.18 -4.52 5.37
C ALA A 37 5.73 -5.05 4.03
N ALA A 38 4.82 -5.49 3.16
CA ALA A 38 5.14 -5.94 1.80
C ALA A 38 4.33 -5.16 0.76
N PHE A 39 4.76 -5.20 -0.50
CA PHE A 39 3.93 -4.77 -1.63
C PHE A 39 3.32 -6.02 -2.26
N THR A 40 2.00 -6.10 -2.29
CA THR A 40 1.23 -7.23 -2.83
C THR A 40 0.16 -6.73 -3.79
N ALA A 41 -0.29 -7.56 -4.72
CA ALA A 41 -1.34 -7.18 -5.67
C ALA A 41 -2.69 -6.87 -4.99
N GLU A 42 -3.00 -7.63 -3.93
CA GLU A 42 -4.20 -7.45 -3.10
C GLU A 42 -4.11 -6.21 -2.18
N GLY A 43 -2.90 -5.71 -1.95
CA GLY A 43 -2.64 -4.66 -0.97
C GLY A 43 -2.26 -5.22 0.39
N HIS A 44 -1.25 -4.61 1.00
CA HIS A 44 -0.89 -4.90 2.38
C HIS A 44 -1.05 -3.64 3.24
N LEU A 45 -1.94 -3.71 4.21
CA LEU A 45 -2.22 -2.65 5.16
C LEU A 45 -1.24 -2.72 6.32
N THR A 46 -0.68 -1.57 6.70
CA THR A 46 0.04 -1.43 7.96
C THR A 46 -0.46 -0.23 8.74
N TYR A 47 -0.57 -0.36 10.06
CA TYR A 47 -0.86 0.75 10.96
C TYR A 47 -0.31 0.48 12.35
N ASP A 48 -0.22 1.53 13.17
CA ASP A 48 0.10 1.43 14.59
C ASP A 48 -0.84 2.35 15.37
N LEU A 49 -1.98 1.80 15.78
CA LEU A 49 -2.99 2.54 16.54
C LEU A 49 -2.52 2.97 17.94
N ALA A 50 -1.45 2.37 18.48
CA ALA A 50 -0.90 2.76 19.77
C ALA A 50 -0.10 4.06 19.66
N MET A 51 0.59 4.26 18.53
CA MET A 51 1.35 5.49 18.29
C MET A 51 0.51 6.59 17.62
N ARG A 52 -0.15 6.29 16.50
CA ARG A 52 -0.86 7.30 15.68
C ARG A 52 -2.00 6.65 14.88
N PRO A 53 -3.09 7.37 14.59
CA PRO A 53 -4.17 6.83 13.77
C PRO A 53 -3.80 6.74 12.27
N PHE A 54 -2.51 6.71 11.91
CA PHE A 54 -2.08 6.66 10.51
C PHE A 54 -2.05 5.22 10.00
N PHE A 55 -2.42 5.06 8.74
CA PHE A 55 -2.30 3.80 8.02
C PHE A 55 -1.55 3.99 6.71
N THR A 56 -1.03 2.90 6.18
CA THR A 56 -0.44 2.83 4.84
C THR A 56 -0.83 1.51 4.19
N PHE A 57 -1.51 1.59 3.05
CA PHE A 57 -1.66 0.46 2.15
C PHE A 57 -0.51 0.45 1.14
N ARG A 58 -0.02 -0.74 0.82
CA ARG A 58 1.04 -0.99 -0.17
C ARG A 58 0.55 -1.95 -1.23
N TYR A 59 0.42 -1.46 -2.45
CA TYR A 59 -0.05 -2.21 -3.61
C TYR A 59 1.09 -2.40 -4.61
N LEU A 60 1.15 -3.61 -5.16
CA LEU A 60 1.96 -3.92 -6.33
C LEU A 60 1.04 -3.89 -7.56
N GLU A 61 1.27 -2.93 -8.45
CA GLU A 61 0.49 -2.76 -9.67
C GLU A 61 1.39 -2.97 -10.90
N HIS A 62 0.79 -3.31 -12.03
CA HIS A 62 1.50 -3.64 -13.26
C HIS A 62 0.95 -2.81 -14.42
N GLY A 63 1.82 -2.49 -15.39
CA GLY A 63 1.43 -1.84 -16.63
C GLY A 63 2.48 -2.04 -17.72
N GLU A 64 2.25 -1.45 -18.88
CA GLU A 64 3.13 -1.62 -20.04
C GLU A 64 3.93 -0.34 -20.35
N ARG A 65 3.35 0.81 -19.98
CA ARG A 65 3.85 2.14 -20.30
C ARG A 65 4.05 2.95 -19.04
N GLU A 66 4.92 3.94 -19.13
CA GLU A 66 5.19 4.84 -18.00
C GLU A 66 3.94 5.57 -17.51
N GLU A 67 3.11 6.02 -18.46
CA GLU A 67 1.86 6.73 -18.22
C GLU A 67 0.84 5.90 -17.41
N ASP A 68 0.99 4.57 -17.37
CA ASP A 68 0.11 3.70 -16.61
C ASP A 68 0.32 3.85 -15.08
N ILE A 69 1.42 4.50 -14.64
CA ILE A 69 1.68 4.78 -13.21
C ILE A 69 0.58 5.64 -12.57
N ALA A 70 -0.02 6.55 -13.32
CA ALA A 70 -1.12 7.38 -12.83
C ALA A 70 -2.40 6.55 -12.61
N ALA A 71 -2.70 5.65 -13.55
CA ALA A 71 -3.82 4.72 -13.44
C ALA A 71 -3.62 3.71 -12.30
N ALA A 72 -2.39 3.22 -12.10
CA ALA A 72 -2.03 2.38 -10.96
C ALA A 72 -2.25 3.11 -9.63
N GLY A 73 -1.93 4.41 -9.57
CA GLY A 73 -2.22 5.28 -8.43
C GLY A 73 -3.70 5.34 -8.07
N GLU A 74 -4.56 5.62 -9.05
CA GLU A 74 -6.01 5.69 -8.85
C GLU A 74 -6.62 4.33 -8.49
N SER A 75 -6.19 3.24 -9.16
CA SER A 75 -6.60 1.87 -8.82
C SER A 75 -6.32 1.54 -7.35
N ALA A 76 -5.09 1.78 -6.90
CA ALA A 76 -4.69 1.55 -5.52
C ALA A 76 -5.49 2.39 -4.52
N ARG A 77 -5.80 3.65 -4.89
CA ARG A 77 -6.65 4.53 -4.07
C ARG A 77 -8.05 3.97 -3.93
N THR A 78 -8.70 3.61 -5.05
CA THR A 78 -10.04 3.04 -5.03
C THR A 78 -10.11 1.76 -4.21
N LYS A 79 -9.12 0.86 -4.33
CA LYS A 79 -9.03 -0.35 -3.51
C LYS A 79 -8.94 -0.03 -2.01
N ALA A 80 -8.14 0.96 -1.64
CA ALA A 80 -8.00 1.39 -0.25
C ALA A 80 -9.30 2.01 0.30
N GLU A 81 -9.95 2.88 -0.48
CA GLU A 81 -11.24 3.49 -0.12
C GLU A 81 -12.31 2.40 0.06
N GLN A 82 -12.41 1.46 -0.88
CA GLN A 82 -13.33 0.33 -0.78
C GLN A 82 -13.09 -0.51 0.48
N TRP A 83 -11.84 -0.87 0.79
CA TRP A 83 -11.51 -1.66 1.99
C TRP A 83 -11.97 -0.97 3.29
N LEU A 84 -11.79 0.35 3.35
CA LEU A 84 -12.18 1.18 4.49
C LEU A 84 -13.71 1.31 4.58
N ASP A 85 -14.37 1.60 3.47
CA ASP A 85 -15.82 1.80 3.37
C ASP A 85 -16.60 0.51 3.69
N GLU A 86 -16.15 -0.64 3.18
CA GLU A 86 -16.74 -1.96 3.47
C GLU A 86 -16.74 -2.30 4.97
N ARG A 87 -15.78 -1.76 5.72
CA ARG A 87 -15.63 -1.94 7.17
C ARG A 87 -16.18 -0.75 7.97
N GLY A 88 -16.69 0.27 7.28
CA GLY A 88 -17.25 1.49 7.88
C GLY A 88 -16.23 2.39 8.56
N TYR A 89 -14.93 2.25 8.26
CA TYR A 89 -13.89 3.07 8.88
C TYR A 89 -13.88 4.47 8.28
N GLY A 90 -14.04 5.50 9.12
CA GLY A 90 -13.78 6.88 8.72
C GLY A 90 -12.30 7.10 8.41
N TYR A 91 -12.00 7.91 7.39
CA TYR A 91 -10.63 8.26 7.03
C TYR A 91 -10.50 9.70 6.52
N LYS A 92 -9.30 10.25 6.65
CA LYS A 92 -8.96 11.60 6.14
C LYS A 92 -7.54 11.71 5.63
N GLY A 93 -7.34 12.72 4.78
CA GLY A 93 -6.01 13.11 4.30
C GLY A 93 -5.33 12.04 3.45
N LEU A 94 -6.10 11.33 2.61
CA LEU A 94 -5.55 10.32 1.71
C LEU A 94 -4.51 10.94 0.78
N LYS A 95 -3.35 10.29 0.70
CA LYS A 95 -2.24 10.64 -0.19
C LYS A 95 -1.77 9.39 -0.92
N VAL A 96 -1.70 9.48 -2.23
CA VAL A 96 -1.21 8.42 -3.11
C VAL A 96 0.21 8.77 -3.57
N SER A 97 1.10 7.79 -3.57
CA SER A 97 2.45 7.90 -4.11
C SER A 97 2.75 6.63 -4.87
N ALA A 98 3.11 6.74 -6.14
CA ALA A 98 3.45 5.63 -7.01
C ALA A 98 4.90 5.78 -7.50
N GLU A 99 5.62 4.67 -7.57
CA GLU A 99 7.01 4.61 -8.02
C GLU A 99 7.16 3.52 -9.10
N ASP A 100 7.73 3.87 -10.25
CA ASP A 100 8.08 2.92 -11.31
C ASP A 100 9.42 2.24 -11.00
N MET A 101 9.36 0.92 -10.77
CA MET A 101 10.54 0.12 -10.46
C MET A 101 11.51 -0.01 -11.65
N ALA A 102 11.05 0.19 -12.89
CA ALA A 102 11.90 0.17 -14.07
C ALA A 102 12.84 1.40 -14.14
N LEU A 103 12.45 2.51 -13.49
CA LEU A 103 13.24 3.74 -13.43
C LEU A 103 14.17 3.79 -12.20
N MET A 104 14.00 2.87 -11.25
CA MET A 104 14.82 2.84 -10.05
C MET A 104 16.22 2.27 -10.34
N PRO A 105 17.30 2.93 -9.87
CA PRO A 105 18.64 2.35 -9.95
C PRO A 105 18.65 1.02 -9.21
N LEU A 106 18.90 -0.09 -9.93
CA LEU A 106 18.93 -1.42 -9.33
C LEU A 106 19.82 -1.44 -8.09
N ALA A 107 19.25 -1.82 -6.94
CA ALA A 107 20.02 -2.04 -5.72
C ALA A 107 21.06 -3.13 -5.97
N LYS A 108 22.24 -3.03 -5.32
CA LYS A 108 23.36 -3.97 -5.48
C LYS A 108 22.94 -5.44 -5.36
N ARG A 109 21.94 -5.74 -4.51
CA ARG A 109 21.41 -7.09 -4.26
C ARG A 109 20.56 -7.64 -5.41
N GLN A 110 19.78 -6.79 -6.08
CA GLN A 110 18.99 -7.18 -7.26
C GLN A 110 19.87 -7.42 -8.49
N ARG A 111 20.95 -6.64 -8.68
CA ARG A 111 21.91 -6.89 -9.77
C ARG A 111 22.55 -8.28 -9.68
N LYS A 112 22.87 -8.73 -8.46
CA LYS A 112 23.48 -10.04 -8.25
C LYS A 112 22.50 -11.19 -8.50
N ALA A 113 21.21 -11.00 -8.23
CA ALA A 113 20.18 -12.01 -8.51
C ALA A 113 19.89 -12.15 -10.02
N GLN A 114 19.87 -11.03 -10.76
CA GLN A 114 19.70 -11.07 -12.22
C GLN A 114 20.92 -11.61 -12.98
N ALA A 115 22.14 -11.45 -12.43
CA ALA A 115 23.35 -12.00 -13.05
C ALA A 115 23.57 -13.50 -12.77
N ALA A 116 22.74 -14.10 -11.92
CA ALA A 116 22.86 -15.49 -11.48
C ALA A 116 21.74 -16.41 -12.02
N GLY A 117 20.83 -15.88 -12.83
CA GLY A 117 19.82 -16.62 -13.60
C GLY A 117 20.08 -16.46 -15.09
#